data_AF-A0A3M2DCY9-F1
#
_entry.id   AF-A0A3M2DCY9-F1
#
_cell.length_a   1.000
_cell.length_b   1.000
_cell.length_c   1.000
_cell.angle_alpha   90.00
_cell.angle_beta   90.00
_cell.angle_gamma   90.00
#
_symmetry.space_group_name_H-M   'P 1'
#
loop_
_entity.id
_entity.type
_entity.pdbx_description
1 polymer ?
#
loop_
_entity_poly.entity_id
_entity_poly.type
_entity_poly.pdbx_seq_one_letter_code
_entity_poly.pdbx_strand_id
1 'polypeptide(L)' 'PGACKDAWDEILRWQLDYRYRPCNFVEIMPRLEEHKRRK' A
#
# COMPACT_ATOMS: atom_id res chain seq x y z
N PRO A 1 11.98 -0.03 -20.43
CA PRO A 1 12.31 -0.87 -19.24
C PRO A 1 12.72 0.00 -18.06
N GLY A 2 11.88 0.10 -17.03
CA GLY A 2 12.14 0.98 -15.87
C GLY A 2 10.94 1.09 -14.96
N ALA A 3 9.74 1.15 -15.53
CA ALA A 3 8.48 1.37 -14.80
C ALA A 3 8.28 0.51 -13.54
N CYS A 4 8.58 -0.80 -13.59
CA CYS A 4 8.45 -1.64 -12.39
C CYS A 4 9.46 -1.30 -11.30
N LYS A 5 10.69 -0.93 -11.68
CA LYS A 5 11.74 -0.51 -10.75
C LYS A 5 11.41 0.85 -10.16
N ASP A 6 11.03 1.80 -11.02
CA ASP A 6 10.67 3.16 -10.61
C ASP A 6 9.46 3.13 -9.67
N ALA A 7 8.42 2.36 -9.99
CA ALA A 7 7.27 2.18 -9.10
C ALA A 7 7.68 1.59 -7.74
N TRP A 8 8.63 0.65 -7.70
CA TRP A 8 9.12 0.09 -6.45
C TRP A 8 9.90 1.10 -5.62
N ASP A 9 10.89 1.75 -6.23
CA ASP A 9 11.83 2.63 -5.54
C ASP A 9 11.19 3.96 -5.12
N GLU A 10 10.26 4.50 -5.92
CA GLU A 10 9.65 5.82 -5.68
C GLU A 10 8.30 5.75 -4.96
N ILE A 11 7.57 4.64 -5.06
CA ILE A 11 6.19 4.55 -4.52
C ILE A 11 6.04 3.39 -3.54
N LEU A 12 6.17 2.15 -4.00
CA LEU A 12 5.75 0.97 -3.23
C LEU A 12 6.58 0.77 -1.96
N ARG A 13 7.89 1.02 -2.01
CA ARG A 13 8.76 0.93 -0.82
C ARG A 13 8.25 1.83 0.31
N TRP A 14 7.86 3.06 0.00
CA TRP A 14 7.39 4.02 0.99
C TRP A 14 5.96 3.72 1.45
N GLN A 15 5.07 3.39 0.52
CA GLN A 15 3.66 3.07 0.83
C GLN A 15 3.49 1.76 1.62
N LEU A 16 4.46 0.85 1.56
CA LEU A 16 4.46 -0.40 2.34
C LEU A 16 5.28 -0.31 3.65
N ASP A 17 5.91 0.84 3.94
CA ASP A 17 6.55 1.09 5.25
C ASP A 17 5.53 1.69 6.23
N TYR A 18 5.23 0.99 7.32
CA TYR A 18 4.26 1.45 8.33
C TYR A 18 4.69 2.77 9.02
N ARG A 19 5.97 3.12 8.98
CA ARG A 19 6.51 4.37 9.58
C ARG A 19 6.27 5.58 8.67
N TYR A 20 5.91 5.34 7.42
CA TYR A 20 5.59 6.38 6.46
C TYR A 20 4.24 7.01 6.81
N ARG A 21 4.25 8.31 7.07
CA ARG A 21 3.11 9.09 7.59
C ARG A 21 2.84 10.28 6.67
N PRO A 22 1.62 10.85 6.67
CA PRO A 22 0.50 10.59 7.57
C PRO A 22 -0.45 9.46 7.15
N CYS A 23 -0.19 8.80 6.02
CA CYS A 23 -1.00 7.69 5.49
C CYS A 23 -0.13 6.77 4.62
N ASN A 24 -0.41 5.47 4.61
CA ASN A 24 0.26 4.44 3.81
C ASN A 24 -0.69 3.27 3.50
N PHE A 25 -0.28 2.32 2.64
CA PHE A 25 -1.13 1.19 2.28
C PHE A 25 -1.37 0.22 3.45
N VAL A 26 -0.41 0.08 4.37
CA VAL A 26 -0.55 -0.79 5.55
C VAL A 26 -1.72 -0.35 6.42
N GLU A 27 -1.91 0.96 6.61
CA GLU A 27 -3.06 1.53 7.34
C GLU A 27 -4.40 1.25 6.65
N ILE A 28 -4.41 1.04 5.32
CA ILE A 28 -5.62 0.81 4.52
C ILE A 28 -5.93 -0.69 4.33
N MET A 29 -4.96 -1.60 4.53
CA MET A 29 -5.12 -3.06 4.33
C MET A 29 -6.38 -3.67 4.98
N PRO A 30 -6.83 -3.26 6.19
CA PRO A 30 -8.06 -3.80 6.77
C PRO A 30 -9.30 -3.65 5.88
N ARG A 31 -9.29 -2.68 4.94
CA ARG A 31 -10.39 -2.45 4.00
C ARG A 31 -10.46 -3.48 2.87
N LEU A 32 -9.37 -4.21 2.58
CA LEU A 32 -9.38 -5.26 1.54
C LEU A 32 -10.40 -6.36 1.86
N GLU A 33 -10.62 -6.60 3.15
CA GLU A 33 -11.51 -7.62 3.69
C GLU A 33 -12.95 -7.14 3.92
N GLU A 34 -13.23 -5.85 3.67
CA GLU A 34 -14.55 -5.25 3.91
C GLU A 34 -15.67 -5.98 3.17
N HIS A 35 -15.39 -6.45 1.95
CA HIS A 35 -16.34 -7.18 1.11
C HIS A 35 -16.69 -8.58 1.67
N LYS A 36 -15.81 -9.20 2.48
CA LYS A 36 -16.09 -10.52 3.08
C LYS A 36 -17.13 -10.43 4.20
N ARG A 37 -17.31 -9.25 4.82
CA ARG A 37 -18.28 -9.00 5.90
C ARG A 37 -19.69 -8.68 5.41
N ARG A 38 -19.89 -8.52 4.09
CA ARG A 38 -21.19 -8.18 3.48
C ARG A 38 -22.00 -9.42 3.02
N LYS A 39 -21.67 -10.61 3.52
CA LYS A 39 -22.40 -11.87 3.27
C LYS A 39 -23.15 -12.31 4.52
#